data_AF-A0A535PDD8-F1
#
_entry.id   AF-A0A535PDD8-F1
#
_cell.length_a   1.000
_cell.length_b   1.000
_cell.length_c   1.000
_cell.angle_alpha   90.00
_cell.angle_beta   90.00
_cell.angle_gamma   90.00
#
_symmetry.space_group_name_H-M   'P 1'
#
loop_
_entity.id
_entity.type
_entity.pdbx_description
1 polymer ?
#
loop_
_entity_poly.entity_id
_entity_poly.type
_entity_poly.pdbx_seq_one_letter_code
_entity_poly.pdbx_strand_id
1 'polypeptide(L)'
;MTTSSHSPGDEENALSQPPLSRTVRLAYGREAVQFGELHLPGSPGLFPTVILIHGGFWRAPFSYSLMTSMAEDLANRGIAAWNIEYRRVGDTNGGWPTTLLDVAMAADYLQTIAPGYSLDLQRVVSLGHSAGGHLALWLAARPRIARDSVLANTSAPLALTGAISHAGVVDLEMAWRLNLGSGAAQELLGGSFNDVPERYAAASPAALLPLGIPQVLIHGTEDDRVPIEVSKVYAQAARAAGDPVTLIELKGADHFVLINTYSDAWATTVEALQQLLHLA
;
A
#
# COMPACT_ATOMS: atom_id res chain seq x y z
N MET A 1 -59.73 -0.10 -44.23
CA MET A 1 -58.37 0.01 -44.81
C MET A 1 -57.93 1.46 -44.73
N THR A 2 -57.07 1.79 -43.78
CA THR A 2 -56.11 2.91 -43.85
C THR A 2 -54.99 2.56 -42.87
N THR A 3 -53.85 2.20 -43.44
CA THR A 3 -52.61 1.80 -42.76
C THR A 3 -51.83 3.05 -42.35
N SER A 4 -51.49 3.19 -41.06
CA SER A 4 -50.53 4.18 -40.58
C SER A 4 -49.14 3.55 -40.54
N SER A 5 -48.21 4.16 -41.27
CA SER A 5 -46.81 3.80 -41.38
C SER A 5 -46.02 4.24 -40.14
N HIS A 6 -45.40 3.29 -39.43
CA HIS A 6 -44.29 3.58 -38.53
C HIS A 6 -42.98 3.55 -39.34
N SER A 7 -42.25 4.66 -39.34
CA SER A 7 -40.88 4.72 -39.86
C SER A 7 -39.92 4.12 -38.82
N PRO A 8 -39.00 3.22 -39.21
CA PRO A 8 -37.96 2.71 -38.34
C PRO A 8 -36.73 3.61 -38.45
N GLY A 9 -36.34 4.26 -37.35
CA GLY A 9 -35.11 5.04 -37.34
C GLY A 9 -35.00 5.92 -36.12
N ASP A 10 -34.84 5.31 -34.94
CA ASP A 10 -34.36 5.97 -33.71
C ASP A 10 -33.83 4.92 -32.70
N GLU A 11 -33.08 3.90 -33.17
CA GLU A 11 -32.44 2.90 -32.28
C GLU A 11 -30.91 2.83 -32.39
N GLU A 12 -30.27 3.88 -32.89
CA GLU A 12 -28.81 3.93 -32.98
C GLU A 12 -28.27 5.16 -32.23
N ASN A 13 -27.84 4.92 -30.99
CA ASN A 13 -26.58 5.39 -30.39
C ASN A 13 -26.70 5.49 -28.86
N ALA A 14 -26.97 4.36 -28.18
CA ALA A 14 -26.57 4.23 -26.80
C ALA A 14 -25.06 3.99 -26.79
N LEU A 15 -24.29 5.09 -26.75
CA LEU A 15 -22.88 5.04 -26.33
C LEU A 15 -22.87 4.28 -24.99
N SER A 16 -22.49 3.02 -25.01
CA SER A 16 -22.38 2.19 -23.81
C SER A 16 -21.39 2.89 -22.90
N GLN A 17 -21.89 3.53 -21.84
CA GLN A 17 -21.01 4.06 -20.82
C GLN A 17 -20.13 2.91 -20.34
N PRO A 18 -18.80 3.12 -20.22
CA PRO A 18 -17.96 2.08 -19.65
C PRO A 18 -18.55 1.70 -18.28
N PRO A 19 -18.59 0.40 -17.95
CA PRO A 19 -19.13 -0.02 -16.67
C PRO A 19 -18.41 0.73 -15.56
N LEU A 20 -19.18 1.38 -14.69
CA LEU A 20 -18.65 2.19 -13.60
C LEU A 20 -17.84 1.31 -12.64
N SER A 21 -16.68 1.80 -12.21
CA SER A 21 -15.92 1.17 -11.13
C SER A 21 -16.80 1.00 -9.90
N ARG A 22 -16.69 -0.15 -9.21
CA ARG A 22 -17.50 -0.46 -8.03
C ARG A 22 -16.64 -0.42 -6.77
N THR A 23 -17.08 0.29 -5.75
CA THR A 23 -16.44 0.28 -4.43
C THR A 23 -17.27 -0.53 -3.43
N VAL A 24 -16.61 -1.39 -2.65
CA VAL A 24 -17.23 -2.16 -1.56
C VAL A 24 -16.38 -2.03 -0.31
N ARG A 25 -16.98 -1.61 0.81
CA ARG A 25 -16.31 -1.63 2.11
C ARG A 25 -16.47 -2.99 2.78
N LEU A 26 -15.36 -3.59 3.20
CA LEU A 26 -15.33 -4.90 3.84
C LEU A 26 -14.54 -4.83 5.15
N ALA A 27 -15.10 -5.40 6.22
CA ALA A 27 -14.41 -5.52 7.50
C ALA A 27 -13.54 -6.78 7.51
N TYR A 28 -12.25 -6.61 7.79
CA TYR A 28 -11.32 -7.74 7.97
C TYR A 28 -11.13 -8.10 9.46
N GLY A 29 -11.67 -7.27 10.37
CA GLY A 29 -11.63 -7.47 11.81
C GLY A 29 -12.89 -6.96 12.51
N ARG A 30 -12.85 -6.92 13.85
CA ARG A 30 -13.99 -6.57 14.71
C ARG A 30 -14.02 -5.09 15.10
N GLU A 31 -12.86 -4.45 15.13
CA GLU A 31 -12.75 -3.03 15.50
C GLU A 31 -13.23 -2.13 14.36
N ALA A 32 -13.73 -0.95 14.70
CA ALA A 32 -14.35 -0.02 13.73
C ALA A 32 -13.39 0.43 12.61
N VAL A 33 -12.09 0.44 12.87
CA VAL A 33 -11.03 0.82 11.92
C VAL A 33 -10.34 -0.40 11.28
N GLN A 34 -10.90 -1.61 11.42
CA GLN A 34 -10.41 -2.83 10.76
C GLN A 34 -11.23 -3.14 9.49
N PHE A 35 -11.15 -2.24 8.51
CA PHE A 35 -11.82 -2.40 7.22
C PHE A 35 -10.90 -1.99 6.06
N GLY A 36 -11.28 -2.37 4.84
CA GLY A 36 -10.76 -1.76 3.63
C GLY A 36 -11.88 -1.46 2.64
N GLU A 37 -11.61 -0.53 1.73
CA GLU A 37 -12.43 -0.29 0.55
C GLU A 37 -11.81 -1.02 -0.64
N LEU A 38 -12.56 -1.96 -1.19
CA LEU A 38 -12.22 -2.66 -2.41
C LEU A 38 -12.79 -1.89 -3.60
N HIS A 39 -11.93 -1.24 -4.37
CA HIS A 39 -12.26 -0.60 -5.63
C HIS A 39 -12.01 -1.60 -6.76
N LEU A 40 -13.05 -1.91 -7.51
CA LEU A 40 -13.05 -2.91 -8.58
C LEU A 40 -13.15 -2.25 -9.94
N PRO A 41 -12.41 -2.74 -10.93
CA PRO A 41 -12.66 -2.40 -12.33
C PRO A 41 -14.12 -2.70 -12.71
N GLY A 42 -14.71 -1.84 -13.54
CA GLY A 42 -16.08 -2.05 -14.01
C GLY A 42 -16.19 -3.17 -15.05
N SER A 43 -15.11 -3.46 -15.79
CA SER A 43 -15.08 -4.52 -16.79
C SER A 43 -14.94 -5.90 -16.13
N PRO A 44 -15.60 -6.96 -16.63
CA PRO A 44 -15.37 -8.33 -16.18
C PRO A 44 -13.90 -8.76 -16.35
N GLY A 45 -13.36 -9.56 -15.42
CA GLY A 45 -12.00 -10.07 -15.53
C GLY A 45 -11.48 -10.68 -14.24
N LEU A 46 -10.24 -11.19 -14.30
CA LEU A 46 -9.45 -11.59 -13.14
C LEU A 46 -8.44 -10.47 -12.86
N PHE A 47 -8.58 -9.81 -11.72
CA PHE A 47 -7.95 -8.52 -11.48
C PHE A 47 -6.63 -8.64 -10.71
N PRO A 48 -5.51 -8.11 -11.23
CA PRO A 48 -4.34 -7.86 -10.38
C PRO A 48 -4.75 -6.92 -9.25
N THR A 49 -4.15 -7.07 -8.08
CA THR A 49 -4.56 -6.33 -6.87
C THR A 49 -3.42 -5.50 -6.28
N VAL A 50 -3.72 -4.25 -5.94
CA VAL A 50 -2.81 -3.38 -5.18
C VAL A 50 -3.38 -3.14 -3.79
N ILE A 51 -2.60 -3.45 -2.75
CA ILE A 51 -2.93 -3.08 -1.37
C ILE A 51 -2.43 -1.66 -1.14
N LEU A 52 -3.33 -0.71 -0.92
CA LEU A 52 -2.99 0.69 -0.65
C LEU A 52 -2.97 0.95 0.84
N ILE A 53 -1.89 1.56 1.33
CA ILE A 53 -1.67 1.83 2.75
C ILE A 53 -1.34 3.30 2.95
N HIS A 54 -2.18 3.99 3.71
CA HIS A 54 -2.04 5.43 3.92
C HIS A 54 -0.91 5.79 4.88
N GLY A 55 -0.46 7.05 4.81
CA GLY A 55 0.57 7.62 5.67
C GLY A 55 0.04 8.21 6.98
N GLY A 56 0.77 9.18 7.54
CA GLY A 56 0.35 9.91 8.74
C GLY A 56 1.09 9.54 10.02
N PHE A 57 2.34 9.08 9.91
CA PHE A 57 3.18 8.69 11.06
C PHE A 57 2.50 7.70 12.02
N TRP A 58 1.67 6.81 11.48
CA TRP A 58 0.90 5.81 12.24
C TRP A 58 0.01 6.41 13.33
N ARG A 59 -0.44 7.66 13.17
CA ARG A 59 -1.32 8.36 14.12
C ARG A 59 -2.71 8.55 13.57
N ALA A 60 -3.70 8.59 14.45
CA ALA A 60 -5.13 8.61 14.13
C ALA A 60 -5.70 9.80 13.29
N PRO A 61 -5.09 11.01 13.18
CA PRO A 61 -5.74 12.07 12.40
C PRO A 61 -5.72 11.84 10.88
N PHE A 62 -4.99 10.83 10.40
CA PHE A 62 -4.89 10.48 8.98
C PHE A 62 -5.49 9.09 8.73
N SER A 63 -6.18 8.92 7.61
CA SER A 63 -6.94 7.72 7.29
C SER A 63 -6.76 7.28 5.83
N TYR A 64 -7.38 6.13 5.50
CA TYR A 64 -7.44 5.54 4.15
C TYR A 64 -7.85 6.54 3.05
N SER A 65 -8.53 7.65 3.41
CA SER A 65 -8.98 8.68 2.45
C SER A 65 -7.83 9.34 1.69
N LEU A 66 -6.61 9.36 2.26
CA LEU A 66 -5.41 9.86 1.56
C LEU A 66 -5.08 9.07 0.29
N MET A 67 -5.55 7.82 0.19
CA MET A 67 -5.25 6.92 -0.92
C MET A 67 -6.46 6.71 -1.84
N THR A 68 -7.63 7.31 -1.55
CA THR A 68 -8.87 7.06 -2.30
C THR A 68 -8.73 7.41 -3.78
N SER A 69 -8.14 8.56 -4.13
CA SER A 69 -7.97 8.94 -5.53
C SER A 69 -7.07 7.97 -6.30
N MET A 70 -6.05 7.39 -5.65
CA MET A 70 -5.24 6.32 -6.24
C MET A 70 -6.06 5.05 -6.45
N ALA A 71 -6.88 4.66 -5.47
CA ALA A 71 -7.72 3.48 -5.56
C ALA A 71 -8.72 3.57 -6.73
N GLU A 72 -9.32 4.75 -6.93
CA GLU A 72 -10.20 5.04 -8.06
C GLU A 72 -9.46 5.00 -9.40
N ASP A 73 -8.29 5.63 -9.50
CA ASP A 73 -7.49 5.62 -10.72
C ASP A 73 -7.01 4.21 -11.09
N LEU A 74 -6.58 3.40 -10.11
CA LEU A 74 -6.20 2.01 -10.33
C LEU A 74 -7.37 1.16 -10.85
N ALA A 75 -8.57 1.31 -10.26
CA ALA A 75 -9.77 0.61 -10.72
C ALA A 75 -10.13 0.99 -12.16
N ASN A 76 -9.99 2.27 -12.52
CA ASN A 76 -10.18 2.76 -13.90
C ASN A 76 -9.14 2.19 -14.89
N ARG A 77 -7.99 1.73 -14.40
CA ARG A 77 -6.93 1.07 -15.19
C ARG A 77 -7.04 -0.45 -15.24
N GLY A 78 -8.12 -1.04 -14.71
CA GLY A 78 -8.30 -2.48 -14.69
C GLY A 78 -7.57 -3.20 -13.55
N ILE A 79 -7.11 -2.47 -12.53
CA ILE A 79 -6.42 -2.99 -11.36
C ILE A 79 -7.33 -2.87 -10.14
N ALA A 80 -7.58 -3.97 -9.42
CA ALA A 80 -8.32 -3.89 -8.16
C ALA A 80 -7.46 -3.20 -7.09
N ALA A 81 -8.03 -2.27 -6.35
CA ALA A 81 -7.35 -1.60 -5.25
C ALA A 81 -8.02 -1.96 -3.92
N TRP A 82 -7.22 -2.50 -3.00
CA TRP A 82 -7.61 -2.79 -1.62
C TRP A 82 -7.05 -1.69 -0.71
N ASN A 83 -7.84 -0.63 -0.51
CA ASN A 83 -7.45 0.54 0.27
C ASN A 83 -7.80 0.33 1.75
N ILE A 84 -6.79 0.05 2.56
CA ILE A 84 -6.99 -0.42 3.94
C ILE A 84 -6.94 0.72 4.95
N GLU A 85 -7.81 0.60 5.96
CA GLU A 85 -7.71 1.33 7.22
C GLU A 85 -7.14 0.39 8.30
N TYR A 86 -6.52 0.92 9.35
CA TYR A 86 -5.92 0.14 10.43
C TYR A 86 -5.84 0.94 11.75
N ARG A 87 -5.70 0.25 12.90
CA ARG A 87 -5.50 0.94 14.18
C ARG A 87 -4.16 1.65 14.23
N ARG A 88 -4.17 2.90 14.70
CA ARG A 88 -3.02 3.81 14.80
C ARG A 88 -2.78 4.24 16.23
N VAL A 89 -1.62 4.79 16.52
CA VAL A 89 -1.38 5.51 17.79
C VAL A 89 -2.45 6.59 17.95
N GLY A 90 -3.13 6.56 19.09
CA GLY A 90 -4.31 7.39 19.39
C GLY A 90 -5.64 6.64 19.30
N ASP A 91 -5.72 5.55 18.52
CA ASP A 91 -6.83 4.60 18.57
C ASP A 91 -6.68 3.67 19.79
N THR A 92 -7.78 3.07 20.24
CA THR A 92 -7.75 2.05 21.30
C THR A 92 -6.83 0.89 20.90
N ASN A 93 -5.76 0.69 21.69
CA ASN A 93 -4.73 -0.32 21.48
C ASN A 93 -3.94 -0.21 20.15
N GLY A 94 -3.93 0.93 19.48
CA GLY A 94 -3.08 1.12 18.30
C GLY A 94 -1.60 1.33 18.67
N GLY A 95 -0.71 1.21 17.69
CA GLY A 95 0.73 1.07 17.90
C GLY A 95 1.14 -0.40 18.01
N TRP A 96 2.25 -0.68 18.68
CA TRP A 96 2.83 -2.02 18.74
C TRP A 96 2.03 -2.99 19.63
N PRO A 97 1.87 -4.26 19.20
CA PRO A 97 2.12 -4.80 17.85
C PRO A 97 0.92 -4.60 16.89
N THR A 98 -0.18 -4.08 17.43
CA THR A 98 -1.51 -4.01 16.82
C THR A 98 -1.56 -3.38 15.43
N THR A 99 -0.89 -2.25 15.19
CA THR A 99 -0.90 -1.56 13.89
C THR A 99 -0.37 -2.47 12.79
N LEU A 100 0.73 -3.17 13.04
CA LEU A 100 1.35 -4.08 12.08
C LEU A 100 0.49 -5.34 11.89
N LEU A 101 -0.08 -5.87 12.98
CA LEU A 101 -1.01 -6.99 12.93
C LEU A 101 -2.28 -6.68 12.13
N ASP A 102 -2.83 -5.48 12.26
CA ASP A 102 -4.00 -5.04 11.50
C ASP A 102 -3.71 -5.01 10.01
N VAL A 103 -2.57 -4.45 9.61
CA VAL A 103 -2.14 -4.39 8.21
C VAL A 103 -1.87 -5.81 7.65
N ALA A 104 -1.26 -6.69 8.45
CA ALA A 104 -1.06 -8.09 8.09
C ALA A 104 -2.40 -8.84 7.90
N MET A 105 -3.35 -8.66 8.82
CA MET A 105 -4.69 -9.24 8.71
C MET A 105 -5.44 -8.70 7.48
N ALA A 106 -5.35 -7.40 7.20
CA ALA A 106 -5.98 -6.80 6.04
C ALA A 106 -5.43 -7.35 4.72
N ALA A 107 -4.11 -7.57 4.64
CA ALA A 107 -3.47 -8.20 3.49
C ALA A 107 -3.92 -9.66 3.33
N ASP A 108 -3.86 -10.46 4.40
CA ASP A 108 -4.25 -11.86 4.36
C ASP A 108 -5.74 -12.06 4.07
N TYR A 109 -6.58 -11.07 4.42
CA TYR A 109 -8.02 -11.09 4.13
C TYR A 109 -8.33 -11.15 2.64
N LEU A 110 -7.41 -10.71 1.76
CA LEU A 110 -7.54 -10.91 0.31
C LEU A 110 -7.72 -12.39 -0.05
N GLN A 111 -7.10 -13.32 0.69
CA GLN A 111 -7.29 -14.76 0.47
C GLN A 111 -8.74 -15.21 0.67
N THR A 112 -9.47 -14.54 1.58
CA THR A 112 -10.87 -14.81 1.86
C THR A 112 -11.78 -14.22 0.78
N ILE A 113 -11.50 -13.00 0.32
CA ILE A 113 -12.41 -12.27 -0.56
C ILE A 113 -12.14 -12.48 -2.05
N ALA A 114 -10.96 -12.96 -2.43
CA ALA A 114 -10.55 -13.13 -3.82
C ALA A 114 -11.55 -13.91 -4.69
N PRO A 115 -12.10 -15.07 -4.27
CA PRO A 115 -13.06 -15.81 -5.09
C PRO A 115 -14.35 -15.02 -5.37
N GLY A 116 -14.80 -14.20 -4.41
CA GLY A 116 -16.04 -13.44 -4.52
C GLY A 116 -15.94 -12.20 -5.42
N TYR A 117 -14.71 -11.72 -5.65
CA TYR A 117 -14.45 -10.48 -6.41
C TYR A 117 -13.49 -10.67 -7.58
N SER A 118 -13.16 -11.92 -7.95
CA SER A 118 -12.25 -12.25 -9.05
C SER A 118 -10.87 -11.59 -8.90
N LEU A 119 -10.28 -11.65 -7.70
CA LEU A 119 -8.94 -11.10 -7.44
C LEU A 119 -7.86 -12.13 -7.78
N ASP A 120 -6.83 -11.70 -8.50
CA ASP A 120 -5.67 -12.50 -8.85
C ASP A 120 -4.62 -12.46 -7.75
N LEU A 121 -4.60 -13.48 -6.89
CA LEU A 121 -3.61 -13.57 -5.81
C LEU A 121 -2.20 -13.93 -6.30
N GLN A 122 -2.01 -14.23 -7.58
CA GLN A 122 -0.68 -14.38 -8.17
C GLN A 122 -0.06 -13.03 -8.60
N ARG A 123 -0.85 -11.95 -8.56
CA ARG A 123 -0.42 -10.59 -8.96
C ARG A 123 -0.88 -9.58 -7.91
N VAL A 124 -0.20 -9.60 -6.77
CA VAL A 124 -0.47 -8.68 -5.65
C VAL A 124 0.75 -7.83 -5.36
N VAL A 125 0.56 -6.51 -5.31
CA VAL A 125 1.60 -5.53 -4.93
C VAL A 125 1.11 -4.73 -3.74
N SER A 126 1.98 -4.46 -2.77
CA SER A 126 1.71 -3.45 -1.74
C SER A 126 2.23 -2.08 -2.19
N LEU A 127 1.47 -1.03 -1.94
CA LEU A 127 1.87 0.35 -2.18
C LEU A 127 1.44 1.20 -0.99
N GLY A 128 2.38 1.97 -0.43
CA GLY A 128 2.00 2.92 0.60
C GLY A 128 2.81 4.21 0.59
N HIS A 129 2.26 5.23 1.25
CA HIS A 129 2.85 6.56 1.38
C HIS A 129 3.36 6.80 2.79
N SER A 130 4.58 7.34 2.94
CA SER A 130 5.16 7.74 4.22
C SER A 130 5.19 6.57 5.23
N ALA A 131 4.49 6.67 6.35
CA ALA A 131 4.25 5.58 7.29
C ALA A 131 3.61 4.32 6.65
N GLY A 132 2.77 4.50 5.63
CA GLY A 132 2.24 3.42 4.80
C GLY A 132 3.27 2.84 3.85
N GLY A 133 4.23 3.63 3.38
CA GLY A 133 5.37 3.14 2.58
C GLY A 133 6.30 2.25 3.38
N HIS A 134 6.43 2.52 4.68
CA HIS A 134 7.03 1.59 5.64
C HIS A 134 6.22 0.28 5.73
N LEU A 135 4.91 0.37 5.95
CA LEU A 135 4.04 -0.79 6.12
C LEU A 135 3.96 -1.65 4.85
N ALA A 136 4.06 -1.05 3.66
CA ALA A 136 4.07 -1.75 2.38
C ALA A 136 5.32 -2.63 2.22
N LEU A 137 6.51 -2.10 2.55
CA LEU A 137 7.74 -2.91 2.56
C LEU A 137 7.75 -3.92 3.71
N TRP A 138 7.21 -3.56 4.88
CA TRP A 138 7.10 -4.50 5.99
C TRP A 138 6.19 -5.69 5.65
N LEU A 139 5.06 -5.47 4.96
CA LEU A 139 4.21 -6.55 4.45
C LEU A 139 5.00 -7.52 3.55
N ALA A 140 5.82 -6.99 2.63
CA ALA A 140 6.71 -7.78 1.79
C ALA A 140 7.77 -8.54 2.60
N ALA A 141 8.19 -7.98 3.73
CA ALA A 141 9.17 -8.57 4.63
C ALA A 141 8.61 -9.66 5.55
N ARG A 142 7.29 -9.87 5.63
CA ARG A 142 6.65 -10.80 6.57
C ARG A 142 7.24 -12.22 6.57
N PRO A 143 7.63 -12.83 5.43
CA PRO A 143 8.29 -14.14 5.44
C PRO A 143 9.62 -14.19 6.21
N ARG A 144 10.24 -13.04 6.48
CA ARG A 144 11.50 -12.90 7.23
C ARG A 144 11.30 -12.74 8.73
N ILE A 145 10.07 -12.51 9.19
CA ILE A 145 9.75 -12.36 10.61
C ILE A 145 9.96 -13.70 11.33
N ALA A 146 10.65 -13.67 12.46
CA ALA A 146 10.89 -14.85 13.28
C ALA A 146 9.57 -15.50 13.73
N ARG A 147 9.50 -16.84 13.70
CA ARG A 147 8.26 -17.58 13.97
C ARG A 147 7.73 -17.43 15.40
N ASP A 148 8.61 -17.08 16.34
CA ASP A 148 8.30 -16.80 17.74
C ASP A 148 7.99 -15.32 18.00
N SER A 149 8.07 -14.46 16.98
CA SER A 149 7.67 -13.06 17.07
C SER A 149 6.16 -12.93 17.27
N VAL A 150 5.76 -11.94 18.07
CA VAL A 150 4.35 -11.54 18.21
C VAL A 150 3.71 -11.07 16.90
N LEU A 151 4.52 -10.73 15.89
CA LEU A 151 4.07 -10.36 14.55
C LEU A 151 3.86 -11.54 13.60
N ALA A 152 4.29 -12.76 13.97
CA ALA A 152 4.07 -13.97 13.19
C ALA A 152 2.63 -14.50 13.38
N ASN A 153 1.65 -13.77 12.84
CA ASN A 153 0.22 -14.00 13.04
C ASN A 153 -0.37 -15.15 12.19
N THR A 154 0.38 -15.68 11.23
CA THR A 154 -0.04 -16.79 10.35
C THR A 154 1.18 -17.58 9.87
N SER A 155 0.99 -18.87 9.57
CA SER A 155 2.02 -19.72 8.96
C SER A 155 2.09 -19.59 7.43
N ALA A 156 1.09 -18.94 6.82
CA ALA A 156 0.98 -18.75 5.37
C ALA A 156 0.55 -17.30 5.04
N PRO A 157 1.43 -16.31 5.26
CA PRO A 157 1.14 -14.93 4.88
C PRO A 157 0.93 -14.83 3.36
N LEU A 158 0.06 -13.91 2.91
CA LEU A 158 -0.14 -13.65 1.49
C LEU A 158 1.20 -13.30 0.82
N ALA A 159 1.54 -14.03 -0.25
CA ALA A 159 2.73 -13.73 -1.05
C ALA A 159 2.50 -12.49 -1.91
N LEU A 160 3.48 -11.59 -1.95
CA LEU A 160 3.46 -10.39 -2.79
C LEU A 160 4.45 -10.54 -3.94
N THR A 161 4.06 -10.05 -5.12
CA THR A 161 4.89 -9.99 -6.33
C THR A 161 5.86 -8.80 -6.32
N GLY A 162 5.56 -7.77 -5.54
CA GLY A 162 6.43 -6.63 -5.34
C GLY A 162 5.86 -5.66 -4.32
N ALA A 163 6.64 -4.62 -4.00
CA ALA A 163 6.23 -3.55 -3.10
C ALA A 163 6.71 -2.18 -3.59
N ILE A 164 5.88 -1.17 -3.42
CA ILE A 164 6.18 0.23 -3.72
C ILE A 164 6.13 1.06 -2.42
N SER A 165 7.17 1.84 -2.18
CA SER A 165 7.28 2.76 -1.05
C SER A 165 7.37 4.19 -1.56
N HIS A 166 6.30 4.98 -1.37
CA HIS A 166 6.32 6.42 -1.63
C HIS A 166 6.83 7.15 -0.38
N ALA A 167 7.98 7.81 -0.46
CA ALA A 167 8.58 8.59 0.63
C ALA A 167 8.57 7.87 2.00
N GLY A 168 8.83 6.56 2.00
CA GLY A 168 8.56 5.71 3.15
C GLY A 168 9.56 5.85 4.29
N VAL A 169 9.08 5.64 5.53
CA VAL A 169 9.91 5.55 6.74
C VAL A 169 10.52 4.13 6.86
N VAL A 170 11.35 3.74 5.90
CA VAL A 170 11.75 2.34 5.66
C VAL A 170 12.86 1.82 6.59
N ASP A 171 13.39 2.67 7.46
CA ASP A 171 14.31 2.34 8.54
C ASP A 171 13.83 3.02 9.84
N LEU A 172 13.24 2.24 10.74
CA LEU A 172 12.68 2.76 12.00
C LEU A 172 13.76 3.19 13.00
N GLU A 173 14.94 2.58 12.98
CA GLU A 173 16.06 3.00 13.85
C GLU A 173 16.57 4.36 13.40
N MET A 174 16.78 4.55 12.10
CA MET A 174 17.14 5.84 11.53
C MET A 174 16.06 6.89 11.79
N ALA A 175 14.78 6.53 11.64
CA ALA A 175 13.66 7.41 11.92
C ALA A 175 13.62 7.88 13.38
N TRP A 176 13.91 6.98 14.33
CA TRP A 176 14.04 7.32 15.74
C TRP A 176 15.22 8.25 15.99
N ARG A 177 16.41 7.96 15.46
CA ARG A 177 17.61 8.81 15.61
C ARG A 177 17.42 10.23 15.07
N LEU A 178 16.73 10.34 13.93
CA LEU A 178 16.40 11.62 13.31
C LEU A 178 15.19 12.30 13.94
N ASN A 179 14.55 11.66 14.92
CA ASN A 179 13.32 12.14 15.57
C ASN A 179 12.21 12.49 14.58
N LEU A 180 12.05 11.69 13.51
CA LEU A 180 11.06 11.94 12.47
C LEU A 180 9.64 11.95 13.06
N GLY A 181 8.83 12.91 12.61
CA GLY A 181 7.47 13.08 13.09
C GLY A 181 7.39 13.33 14.60
N SER A 182 8.42 13.92 15.22
CA SER A 182 8.47 14.18 16.66
C SER A 182 8.30 12.91 17.50
N GLY A 183 9.11 11.89 17.25
CA GLY A 183 9.11 10.64 18.03
C GLY A 183 8.11 9.58 17.57
N ALA A 184 7.58 9.69 16.35
CA ALA A 184 6.54 8.81 15.83
C ALA A 184 6.92 7.32 15.84
N ALA A 185 8.17 6.98 15.51
CA ALA A 185 8.65 5.59 15.54
C ALA A 185 8.67 5.03 16.98
N GLN A 186 9.06 5.85 17.96
CA GLN A 186 9.06 5.46 19.37
C GLN A 186 7.64 5.29 19.91
N GLU A 187 6.70 6.16 19.53
CA GLU A 187 5.29 6.00 19.88
C GLU A 187 4.69 4.74 19.26
N LEU A 188 4.94 4.49 17.97
CA LEU A 188 4.52 3.27 17.28
C LEU A 188 5.00 2.03 18.03
N LEU A 189 6.28 1.98 18.37
CA LEU A 189 6.89 0.79 18.95
C LEU A 189 6.73 0.69 20.48
N GLY A 190 6.19 1.74 21.12
CA GLY A 190 6.00 1.81 22.56
C GLY A 190 7.31 1.88 23.36
N GLY A 191 8.37 2.44 22.76
CA GLY A 191 9.70 2.57 23.38
C GLY A 191 10.76 3.08 22.40
N SER A 192 11.86 3.60 22.94
CA SER A 192 13.01 4.01 22.11
C SER A 192 13.73 2.78 21.54
N PHE A 193 14.59 2.98 20.53
CA PHE A 193 15.42 1.89 20.00
C PHE A 193 16.26 1.19 21.08
N ASN A 194 16.70 1.95 22.09
CA ASN A 194 17.49 1.39 23.19
C ASN A 194 16.64 0.58 24.18
N ASP A 195 15.35 0.91 24.32
CA ASP A 195 14.46 0.26 25.30
C ASP A 195 13.84 -1.02 24.74
N VAL A 196 13.51 -1.03 23.44
CA VAL A 196 12.79 -2.13 22.77
C VAL A 196 13.43 -2.54 21.43
N PRO A 197 14.75 -2.80 21.38
CA PRO A 197 15.46 -3.07 20.13
C PRO A 197 14.88 -4.24 19.33
N GLU A 198 14.30 -5.24 20.01
CA GLU A 198 13.64 -6.38 19.39
C GLU A 198 12.41 -6.00 18.56
N ARG A 199 11.69 -4.94 18.96
CA ARG A 199 10.52 -4.43 18.21
C ARG A 199 10.96 -3.71 16.94
N TYR A 200 12.04 -2.93 17.02
CA TYR A 200 12.63 -2.30 15.84
C TYR A 200 13.16 -3.35 14.86
N ALA A 201 13.82 -4.39 15.34
CA ALA A 201 14.30 -5.49 14.51
C ALA A 201 13.16 -6.24 13.80
N ALA A 202 12.00 -6.40 14.44
CA ALA A 202 10.85 -7.10 13.87
C ALA A 202 9.92 -6.21 13.00
N ALA A 203 9.94 -4.90 13.20
CA ALA A 203 9.09 -3.94 12.48
C ALA A 203 9.79 -3.21 11.33
N SER A 204 11.11 -2.99 11.40
CA SER A 204 11.84 -2.18 10.42
C SER A 204 12.13 -2.97 9.14
N PRO A 205 11.68 -2.52 7.95
CA PRO A 205 12.03 -3.17 6.69
C PRO A 205 13.55 -3.29 6.49
N ALA A 206 14.32 -2.26 6.89
CA ALA A 206 15.78 -2.27 6.81
C ALA A 206 16.42 -3.41 7.61
N ALA A 207 15.83 -3.78 8.75
CA ALA A 207 16.32 -4.87 9.61
C ALA A 207 15.92 -6.27 9.09
N LEU A 208 14.98 -6.34 8.15
CA LEU A 208 14.45 -7.60 7.61
C LEU A 208 15.03 -7.97 6.23
N LEU A 209 15.95 -7.16 5.70
CA LEU A 209 16.60 -7.43 4.42
C LEU A 209 17.40 -8.76 4.42
N PRO A 210 17.52 -9.44 3.26
CA PRO A 210 16.81 -9.17 2.01
C PRO A 210 15.32 -9.57 2.07
N LEU A 211 14.43 -8.86 1.38
CA LEU A 211 13.00 -9.24 1.30
C LEU A 211 12.76 -10.39 0.31
N GLY A 212 13.62 -10.53 -0.70
CA GLY A 212 13.55 -11.58 -1.71
C GLY A 212 12.56 -11.32 -2.85
N ILE A 213 11.95 -10.12 -2.90
CA ILE A 213 11.02 -9.71 -3.97
C ILE A 213 11.37 -8.33 -4.53
N PRO A 214 10.91 -7.98 -5.74
CA PRO A 214 11.03 -6.65 -6.31
C PRO A 214 10.51 -5.51 -5.42
N GLN A 215 11.31 -4.45 -5.32
CA GLN A 215 11.01 -3.26 -4.51
C GLN A 215 11.21 -1.99 -5.35
N VAL A 216 10.28 -1.05 -5.27
CA VAL A 216 10.42 0.27 -5.88
C VAL A 216 10.22 1.34 -4.82
N LEU A 217 11.26 2.13 -4.56
CA LEU A 217 11.17 3.32 -3.73
C LEU A 217 11.03 4.53 -4.64
N ILE A 218 10.03 5.36 -4.40
CA ILE A 218 9.81 6.62 -5.14
C ILE A 218 9.81 7.75 -4.12
N HIS A 219 10.71 8.72 -4.27
CA HIS A 219 10.95 9.72 -3.23
C HIS A 219 11.29 11.08 -3.84
N GLY A 220 10.66 12.15 -3.34
CA GLY A 220 10.99 13.52 -3.69
C GLY A 220 12.33 13.98 -3.11
N THR A 221 13.12 14.75 -3.88
CA THR A 221 14.41 15.26 -3.39
C THR A 221 14.27 16.45 -2.45
N GLU A 222 13.08 17.06 -2.36
CA GLU A 222 12.76 18.20 -1.48
C GLU A 222 11.74 17.81 -0.40
N ASP A 223 11.71 16.53 -0.02
CA ASP A 223 10.86 16.01 1.04
C ASP A 223 11.25 16.59 2.41
N ASP A 224 10.34 17.35 3.02
CA ASP A 224 10.53 18.02 4.31
C ASP A 224 10.05 17.18 5.51
N ARG A 225 9.48 15.99 5.28
CA ARG A 225 8.93 15.11 6.34
C ARG A 225 9.81 13.90 6.59
N VAL A 226 10.27 13.26 5.52
CA VAL A 226 11.13 12.09 5.54
C VAL A 226 12.31 12.39 4.63
N PRO A 227 13.52 12.59 5.16
CA PRO A 227 14.68 12.85 4.31
C PRO A 227 14.91 11.69 3.32
N ILE A 228 15.20 12.03 2.06
CA ILE A 228 15.44 11.05 0.99
C ILE A 228 16.59 10.08 1.33
N GLU A 229 17.50 10.48 2.21
CA GLU A 229 18.57 9.65 2.77
C GLU A 229 18.03 8.34 3.37
N VAL A 230 16.84 8.34 3.97
CA VAL A 230 16.21 7.12 4.51
C VAL A 230 15.99 6.08 3.39
N SER A 231 15.54 6.52 2.22
CA SER A 231 15.36 5.64 1.05
C SER A 231 16.68 5.31 0.34
N LYS A 232 17.64 6.24 0.30
CA LYS A 232 18.97 5.99 -0.30
C LYS A 232 19.75 4.93 0.47
N VAL A 233 19.82 5.06 1.79
CA VAL A 233 20.51 4.11 2.66
C VAL A 233 19.85 2.73 2.58
N TYR A 234 18.52 2.67 2.65
CA TYR A 234 17.78 1.42 2.49
C TYR A 234 18.04 0.76 1.13
N ALA A 235 17.91 1.50 0.02
CA ALA A 235 18.12 0.96 -1.31
C ALA A 235 19.55 0.44 -1.51
N GLN A 236 20.55 1.11 -0.94
CA GLN A 236 21.94 0.62 -0.95
C GLN A 236 22.08 -0.69 -0.18
N ALA A 237 21.52 -0.77 1.03
CA ALA A 237 21.56 -1.98 1.86
C ALA A 237 20.83 -3.15 1.20
N ALA A 238 19.65 -2.90 0.62
CA ALA A 238 18.86 -3.90 -0.08
C ALA A 238 19.59 -4.46 -1.31
N ARG A 239 20.22 -3.61 -2.14
CA ARG A 239 21.07 -4.06 -3.26
C ARG A 239 22.25 -4.90 -2.76
N ALA A 240 22.91 -4.46 -1.69
CA ALA A 240 24.03 -5.21 -1.11
C ALA A 240 23.60 -6.57 -0.55
N ALA A 241 22.37 -6.68 -0.07
CA ALA A 241 21.77 -7.94 0.39
C ALA A 241 21.26 -8.84 -0.76
N GLY A 242 21.28 -8.35 -2.01
CA GLY A 242 20.87 -9.09 -3.21
C GLY A 242 19.42 -8.88 -3.65
N ASP A 243 18.70 -7.92 -3.06
CA ASP A 243 17.32 -7.62 -3.47
C ASP A 243 17.25 -6.88 -4.82
N PRO A 244 16.25 -7.18 -5.66
CA PRO A 244 15.92 -6.39 -6.84
C PRO A 244 15.21 -5.09 -6.43
N VAL A 245 15.99 -4.05 -6.11
CA VAL A 245 15.48 -2.75 -5.65
C VAL A 245 15.82 -1.59 -6.58
N THR A 246 14.79 -0.82 -6.93
CA THR A 246 14.89 0.42 -7.70
C THR A 246 14.58 1.61 -6.79
N LEU A 247 15.40 2.66 -6.86
CA LEU A 247 15.13 3.95 -6.23
C LEU A 247 14.92 4.97 -7.35
N ILE A 248 13.76 5.61 -7.35
CA ILE A 248 13.39 6.69 -8.26
C ILE A 248 13.35 7.99 -7.47
N GLU A 249 14.28 8.89 -7.79
CA GLU A 249 14.36 10.22 -7.18
C GLU A 249 13.61 11.24 -8.03
N LEU A 250 12.56 11.84 -7.46
CA LEU A 250 11.78 12.88 -8.12
C LEU A 250 12.39 14.25 -7.80
N LYS A 251 13.10 14.83 -8.77
CA LYS A 251 13.79 16.11 -8.58
C LYS A 251 12.79 17.24 -8.30
N GLY A 252 13.02 18.00 -7.23
CA GLY A 252 12.19 19.14 -6.83
C GLY A 252 10.83 18.78 -6.24
N ALA A 253 10.53 17.49 -6.08
CA ALA A 253 9.27 17.01 -5.52
C ALA A 253 9.28 17.06 -3.99
N ASP A 254 8.14 17.46 -3.42
CA ASP A 254 7.87 17.40 -1.99
C ASP A 254 7.32 16.03 -1.55
N HIS A 255 6.96 15.93 -0.27
CA HIS A 255 6.44 14.70 0.34
C HIS A 255 5.08 14.23 -0.20
N PHE A 256 4.25 15.14 -0.72
CA PHE A 256 2.84 14.90 -1.01
C PHE A 256 2.52 14.79 -2.50
N VAL A 257 3.41 15.23 -3.39
CA VAL A 257 3.19 15.05 -4.84
C VAL A 257 2.95 13.58 -5.21
N LEU A 258 3.56 12.67 -4.47
CA LEU A 258 3.44 11.21 -4.62
C LEU A 258 2.03 10.67 -4.40
N ILE A 259 1.14 11.42 -3.72
CA ILE A 259 -0.27 11.06 -3.52
C ILE A 259 -1.24 11.85 -4.41
N ASN A 260 -0.71 12.70 -5.29
CA ASN A 260 -1.50 13.42 -6.27
C ASN A 260 -1.56 12.64 -7.58
N THR A 261 -2.73 12.07 -7.91
CA THR A 261 -2.94 11.28 -9.12
C THR A 261 -2.87 12.07 -10.43
N TYR A 262 -2.87 13.41 -10.36
CA TYR A 262 -2.67 14.28 -11.53
C TYR A 262 -1.21 14.62 -11.79
N SER A 263 -0.27 14.12 -10.98
CA SER A 263 1.15 14.43 -11.11
C SER A 263 1.92 13.42 -11.97
N ASP A 264 3.06 13.84 -12.51
CA ASP A 264 4.01 12.95 -13.20
C ASP A 264 4.58 11.87 -12.25
N ALA A 265 4.60 12.15 -10.95
CA ALA A 265 5.00 11.19 -9.93
C ALA A 265 4.07 9.97 -9.94
N TRP A 266 2.76 10.19 -10.07
CA TRP A 266 1.79 9.10 -10.15
C TRP A 266 1.92 8.30 -11.46
N ALA A 267 2.19 8.95 -12.59
CA ALA A 267 2.46 8.23 -13.84
C ALA A 267 3.66 7.27 -13.69
N THR A 268 4.72 7.72 -13.04
CA THR A 268 5.90 6.90 -12.69
C THR A 268 5.52 5.72 -11.80
N THR A 269 4.64 5.93 -10.82
CA THR A 269 4.11 4.86 -9.96
C THR A 269 3.32 3.82 -10.75
N VAL A 270 2.46 4.26 -11.66
CA VAL A 270 1.65 3.35 -12.50
C VAL A 270 2.54 2.49 -13.39
N GLU A 271 3.59 3.05 -13.98
CA GLU A 271 4.57 2.27 -14.77
C GLU A 271 5.27 1.21 -13.92
N ALA A 272 5.68 1.56 -12.70
CA ALA A 272 6.27 0.61 -11.76
C ALA A 272 5.27 -0.51 -11.38
N LEU A 273 4.00 -0.15 -11.11
CA LEU A 273 2.95 -1.13 -10.82
C LEU A 273 2.71 -2.08 -11.99
N GLN A 274 2.66 -1.58 -13.23
CA GLN A 274 2.49 -2.41 -14.42
C GLN A 274 3.63 -3.43 -14.55
N GLN A 275 4.87 -3.03 -14.31
CA GLN A 275 6.03 -3.94 -14.32
C GLN A 275 5.93 -5.00 -13.22
N LEU A 276 5.63 -4.60 -11.99
CA LEU A 276 5.53 -5.51 -10.83
C LEU A 276 4.35 -6.49 -10.94
N LEU A 277 3.24 -6.04 -11.54
CA LEU A 277 2.04 -6.86 -11.79
C LEU A 277 2.10 -7.63 -13.11
N HIS A 278 3.20 -7.51 -13.87
CA HIS A 278 3.37 -8.15 -15.18
C HIS A 278 2.24 -7.83 -16.17
N LEU A 279 1.81 -6.57 -16.20
CA LEU A 279 0.84 -6.04 -17.15
C LEU A 279 1.59 -5.58 -18.40
N ALA A 280 1.22 -6.16 -19.54
CA ALA A 280 1.82 -5.87 -20.86
C ALA A 280 1.26 -4.58 -21.48
#